data_AF-A0AAD6BKN6-F1
#
_entry.id   AF-A0AAD6BKN6-F1
#
_cell.length_a   1.000
_cell.length_b   1.000
_cell.length_c   1.000
_cell.angle_alpha   90.00
_cell.angle_beta   90.00
_cell.angle_gamma   90.00
#
_symmetry.space_group_name_H-M   'P 1'
#
loop_
_entity.id
_entity.type
_entity.pdbx_description
1 polymer ?
#
loop_
_entity_poly.entity_id
_entity_poly.type
_entity_poly.pdbx_seq_one_letter_code
_entity_poly.pdbx_strand_id
1 'polypeptide(L)'
;MKNYKALDSYKLLESGWVQTVRHMIPDDTTLTVLRADVTPSFRVNELPHHPWAAVTQRGDVVVAHCDCKAGLGESCSHIGGLLYKVEMIVRVGRDKRSCLH
;
A
#
# COMPACT_ATOMS: atom_id res chain seq x y z
N MET A 1 18.05 13.44 -6.44
CA MET A 1 17.18 12.62 -7.31
C MET A 1 16.11 11.97 -6.43
N LYS A 2 15.08 12.73 -6.03
CA LYS A 2 14.23 12.39 -4.87
C LYS A 2 12.78 12.90 -5.05
N ASN A 3 12.01 12.39 -6.02
CA ASN A 3 10.54 12.51 -5.93
C ASN A 3 9.73 11.73 -6.97
N TYR A 4 10.30 11.26 -8.08
CA TYR A 4 9.47 10.69 -9.16
C TYR A 4 8.62 9.49 -8.69
N LYS A 5 9.22 8.58 -7.91
CA LYS A 5 8.51 7.42 -7.35
C LYS A 5 7.46 7.79 -6.29
N ALA A 6 7.70 8.84 -5.51
CA ALA A 6 6.74 9.34 -4.53
C ALA A 6 5.55 10.01 -5.22
N LEU A 7 5.79 10.75 -6.31
CA LEU A 7 4.76 11.33 -7.15
C LEU A 7 3.86 10.26 -7.79
N ASP A 8 4.45 9.19 -8.34
CA ASP A 8 3.66 8.09 -8.94
C ASP A 8 2.87 7.31 -7.89
N SER A 9 3.45 7.11 -6.70
CA SER A 9 2.76 6.52 -5.55
C SER A 9 1.55 7.36 -5.13
N TYR A 10 1.70 8.68 -5.10
CA TYR A 10 0.61 9.61 -4.78
C TYR A 10 -0.47 9.61 -5.87
N LYS A 11 -0.10 9.58 -7.15
CA LYS A 11 -1.07 9.48 -8.26
C LYS A 11 -1.91 8.22 -8.19
N LEU A 12 -1.32 7.08 -7.80
CA LEU A 12 -2.05 5.82 -7.59
C LEU A 12 -3.12 5.97 -6.50
N LEU A 13 -2.79 6.67 -5.41
CA LEU A 13 -3.75 6.98 -4.35
C LEU A 13 -4.85 7.92 -4.84
N GLU A 14 -4.48 9.06 -5.43
CA GLU A 14 -5.42 10.10 -5.89
C GLU A 14 -6.41 9.56 -6.93
N SER A 15 -5.92 8.72 -7.84
CA SER A 15 -6.73 8.12 -8.91
C SER A 15 -7.58 6.92 -8.45
N GLY A 16 -7.52 6.54 -7.16
CA GLY A 16 -8.32 5.44 -6.61
C GLY A 16 -7.86 4.04 -7.02
N TRP A 17 -6.62 3.89 -7.52
CA TRP A 17 -6.09 2.59 -7.97
C TRP A 17 -5.56 1.71 -6.83
N VAL A 18 -5.44 2.27 -5.63
CA VAL A 18 -5.15 1.50 -4.42
C VAL A 18 -6.49 1.07 -3.80
N GLN A 19 -6.77 -0.22 -3.79
CA GLN A 19 -8.00 -0.79 -3.23
C GLN A 19 -7.99 -0.80 -1.70
N THR A 20 -9.03 -1.34 -1.08
CA THR A 20 -9.16 -1.39 0.39
C THR A 20 -7.93 -2.03 1.03
N VAL A 21 -7.33 -1.31 1.99
CA VAL A 21 -6.21 -1.82 2.76
C VAL A 21 -6.74 -2.81 3.80
N ARG A 22 -6.23 -4.03 3.76
CA ARG A 22 -6.48 -5.09 4.73
C ARG A 22 -5.29 -5.14 5.68
N HIS A 23 -5.56 -5.44 6.95
CA HIS A 23 -4.52 -5.62 7.95
C HIS A 23 -4.68 -6.96 8.64
N MET A 24 -3.56 -7.54 9.08
CA MET A 24 -3.49 -8.75 9.88
C MET A 24 -2.42 -8.53 10.95
N ILE A 25 -2.72 -8.91 12.19
CA ILE A 25 -1.75 -8.92 13.28
C ILE A 25 -1.48 -10.41 13.55
N PRO A 26 -0.29 -10.93 13.22
CA PRO A 26 0.07 -12.30 13.55
C PRO A 26 0.14 -12.49 15.07
N ASP A 27 -0.34 -13.63 15.55
CA ASP A 27 -0.25 -14.02 16.95
C ASP A 27 1.21 -13.99 17.43
N ASP A 28 1.42 -13.59 18.69
CA ASP A 28 2.74 -13.47 19.33
C ASP A 28 3.72 -12.47 18.66
N THR A 29 3.22 -11.51 17.88
CA THR A 29 4.06 -10.43 17.31
C THR A 29 3.53 -9.03 17.60
N THR A 30 4.43 -8.05 17.63
CA THR A 30 4.09 -6.61 17.68
C THR A 30 4.03 -5.99 16.28
N LEU A 31 3.91 -6.83 15.25
CA LEU A 31 3.90 -6.42 13.85
C LEU A 31 2.48 -6.45 13.30
N THR A 32 2.17 -5.48 12.47
CA THR A 32 0.94 -5.42 11.69
C THR A 32 1.32 -5.57 10.22
N VAL A 33 0.78 -6.60 9.56
CA VAL A 33 0.93 -6.79 8.12
C VAL A 33 -0.22 -6.06 7.43
N LEU A 34 0.13 -5.18 6.51
CA LEU A 34 -0.77 -4.39 5.68
C LEU A 34 -0.68 -4.89 4.25
N ARG A 35 -1.83 -5.05 3.58
CA ARG A 35 -1.91 -5.47 2.18
C ARG A 35 -3.02 -4.72 1.47
N ALA A 36 -2.81 -4.38 0.20
CA ALA A 36 -3.87 -3.91 -0.68
C ALA A 36 -3.67 -4.47 -2.08
N ASP A 37 -4.74 -4.44 -2.86
CA ASP A 37 -4.65 -4.68 -4.30
C ASP A 37 -4.41 -3.32 -4.97
N VAL A 38 -3.38 -3.23 -5.80
CA VAL A 38 -3.00 -1.99 -6.49
C VAL A 38 -2.91 -2.24 -7.98
N THR A 39 -3.77 -1.56 -8.73
CA THR A 39 -3.76 -1.69 -10.18
C THR A 39 -2.51 -1.00 -10.75
N PRO A 40 -1.73 -1.64 -11.65
CA PRO A 40 -0.37 -1.23 -11.96
C PRO A 40 -0.24 0.17 -12.57
N SER A 41 -1.21 0.63 -13.36
CA SER A 41 -1.30 1.98 -13.98
C SER A 41 -2.15 1.92 -15.25
N PHE A 42 -3.25 2.69 -15.34
CA PHE A 42 -4.06 3.05 -16.53
C PHE A 42 -4.51 1.96 -17.54
N ARG A 43 -4.02 0.74 -17.42
CA ARG A 43 -4.34 -0.42 -18.24
C ARG A 43 -5.23 -1.32 -17.41
N VAL A 44 -6.53 -1.13 -17.60
CA VAL A 44 -7.59 -1.88 -16.91
C VAL A 44 -7.48 -3.39 -17.13
N ASN A 45 -6.73 -3.83 -18.15
CA ASN A 45 -6.53 -5.23 -18.52
C ASN A 45 -5.34 -5.93 -17.85
N GLU A 46 -4.54 -5.24 -17.03
CA GLU A 46 -3.42 -5.86 -16.32
C GLU A 46 -3.84 -6.28 -14.90
N LEU A 47 -3.43 -7.48 -14.48
CA LEU A 47 -3.79 -8.01 -13.16
C LEU A 47 -3.28 -7.06 -12.06
N PRO A 48 -4.11 -6.76 -11.03
CA PRO A 48 -3.66 -6.01 -9.87
C PRO A 48 -2.44 -6.67 -9.22
N HIS A 49 -1.49 -5.82 -8.79
CA HIS A 49 -0.42 -6.25 -7.91
C HIS A 49 -0.89 -6.23 -6.46
N HIS A 50 -0.19 -7.00 -5.64
CA HIS A 50 -0.50 -7.25 -4.24
C HIS A 50 0.66 -6.78 -3.36
N PRO A 51 0.92 -5.46 -3.30
CA PRO A 51 1.88 -4.92 -2.35
C PRO A 51 1.45 -5.25 -0.92
N TRP A 52 2.43 -5.61 -0.10
CA TRP A 52 2.27 -5.78 1.33
C TRP A 52 3.46 -5.18 2.09
N ALA A 53 3.20 -4.75 3.32
CA ALA A 53 4.22 -4.23 4.21
C ALA A 53 3.95 -4.68 5.65
N ALA A 54 4.98 -5.09 6.36
CA ALA A 54 4.92 -5.28 7.81
C ALA A 54 5.39 -4.01 8.51
N VAL A 55 4.57 -3.51 9.42
CA VAL A 55 4.87 -2.30 10.20
C VAL A 55 4.87 -2.62 11.69
N THR A 56 5.66 -1.90 12.48
CA THR A 56 5.58 -1.96 13.93
C THR A 56 4.31 -1.24 14.42
N GLN A 57 3.90 -1.48 15.66
CA GLN A 57 2.84 -0.69 16.30
C GLN A 57 3.12 0.83 16.35
N ARG A 58 4.39 1.24 16.18
CA ARG A 58 4.78 2.66 16.10
C ARG A 58 4.68 3.24 14.69
N GLY A 59 4.39 2.40 13.70
CA GLY A 59 4.26 2.80 12.30
C GLY A 59 5.55 2.68 11.48
N ASP A 60 6.62 2.12 12.04
CA ASP A 60 7.87 1.90 11.30
C ASP A 60 7.72 0.72 10.34
N VAL A 61 8.09 0.92 9.07
CA VAL A 61 8.08 -0.16 8.07
C VAL A 61 9.28 -1.08 8.31
N VAL A 62 9.02 -2.33 8.65
CA VAL A 62 10.04 -3.36 8.88
C VAL A 62 10.45 -4.01 7.55
N VAL A 63 9.45 -4.36 6.73
CA VAL A 63 9.66 -4.95 5.41
C VAL A 63 8.48 -4.59 4.52
N ALA A 64 8.74 -4.43 3.23
CA ALA A 64 7.71 -4.26 2.22
C ALA A 64 8.09 -5.04 0.96
N HIS A 65 7.10 -5.65 0.32
CA HIS A 65 7.29 -6.40 -0.91
C HIS A 65 6.09 -6.23 -1.84
N CYS A 66 6.35 -6.28 -3.14
CA CYS A 66 5.32 -6.28 -4.18
C CYS A 66 5.72 -7.29 -5.26
N ASP A 67 4.76 -8.03 -5.78
CA ASP A 67 4.91 -9.00 -6.87
C ASP A 67 5.17 -8.36 -8.25
N CYS A 68 5.18 -7.03 -8.34
CA CYS A 68 5.54 -6.36 -9.59
C CYS A 68 7.03 -6.60 -9.93
N LYS A 69 7.37 -6.57 -11.23
CA LYS A 69 8.75 -6.77 -11.71
C LYS A 69 9.77 -5.83 -11.07
N ALA A 70 9.36 -4.63 -10.67
CA ALA A 70 10.20 -3.68 -9.95
C ALA A 70 10.41 -4.03 -8.46
N GLY A 71 9.40 -4.64 -7.82
CA GLY A 71 9.42 -5.02 -6.41
C GLY A 71 10.41 -6.13 -6.05
N LEU A 72 10.95 -6.81 -7.07
CA LEU A 72 12.02 -7.81 -6.95
C LEU A 72 13.44 -7.19 -6.87
N GLY A 73 13.60 -5.90 -7.19
CA GLY A 73 14.90 -5.21 -7.21
C GLY A 73 14.99 -3.97 -6.32
N GLU A 74 13.86 -3.33 -6.00
CA GLU A 74 13.80 -2.13 -5.16
C GLU A 74 12.34 -1.78 -4.75
N SER A 75 12.16 -0.78 -3.87
CA SER A 75 10.83 -0.29 -3.51
C SER A 75 10.09 0.31 -4.73
N CYS A 76 8.94 -0.26 -5.06
CA CYS A 76 8.10 0.17 -6.18
C CYS A 76 7.04 1.21 -5.77
N SER A 77 6.44 1.89 -6.75
CA SER A 77 5.35 2.86 -6.53
C SER A 77 4.11 2.24 -5.90
N HIS A 78 3.84 0.94 -6.12
CA HIS A 78 2.72 0.24 -5.47
C HIS A 78 2.86 0.17 -3.94
N ILE A 79 4.08 -0.06 -3.42
CA ILE A 79 4.34 -0.01 -1.98
C ILE A 79 4.12 1.40 -1.45
N GLY A 80 4.60 2.41 -2.17
CA GLY A 80 4.35 3.80 -1.80
C GLY A 80 2.86 4.13 -1.78
N GLY A 81 2.08 3.67 -2.78
CA GLY A 81 0.64 3.85 -2.83
C GLY A 81 -0.10 3.20 -1.66
N LEU A 82 0.30 1.98 -1.28
CA LEU A 82 -0.20 1.30 -0.08
C LEU A 82 0.07 2.14 1.19
N LEU A 83 1.31 2.58 1.39
CA LEU A 83 1.69 3.35 2.58
C LEU A 83 1.03 4.73 2.63
N TYR A 84 0.92 5.42 1.49
CA TYR A 84 0.18 6.68 1.40
C TYR A 84 -1.30 6.49 1.74
N LYS A 85 -1.94 5.39 1.30
CA LYS A 85 -3.33 5.11 1.65
C LYS A 85 -3.49 4.87 3.16
N VAL A 86 -2.56 4.13 3.77
CA VAL A 86 -2.55 3.91 5.22
C VAL A 86 -2.38 5.23 5.96
N GLU A 87 -1.42 6.06 5.55
CA GLU A 87 -1.21 7.38 6.12
C GLU A 87 -2.47 8.25 6.02
N MET A 88 -3.13 8.27 4.85
CA MET A 88 -4.37 9.00 4.64
C MET A 88 -5.50 8.50 5.55
N ILE A 89 -5.67 7.18 5.69
CA ILE A 89 -6.68 6.58 6.58
C ILE A 89 -6.44 7.01 8.04
N VAL A 90 -5.18 7.02 8.49
CA VAL A 90 -4.80 7.43 9.84
C VAL A 90 -5.01 8.93 10.05
N ARG A 91 -4.58 9.76 9.09
CA ARG A 91 -4.66 11.24 9.16
C ARG A 91 -6.09 11.76 9.10
N VAL A 92 -6.94 11.16 8.26
CA VAL A 92 -8.35 11.57 8.12
C VAL A 92 -9.20 11.11 9.32
N GLY A 93 -8.66 10.21 10.17
CA GLY A 93 -9.25 9.91 11.47
C GLY A 93 -10.61 9.22 11.34
N ARG A 94 -10.60 7.97 10.85
CA ARG A 94 -11.77 7.12 10.53
C ARG A 94 -12.48 7.54 9.25
N ASP A 95 -12.57 6.62 8.30
CA ASP A 95 -13.75 6.54 7.47
C ASP A 95 -14.38 5.16 7.65
N LYS A 96 -15.62 5.16 8.13
CA LYS A 96 -16.50 4.00 8.29
C LYS A 96 -16.88 3.36 6.93
N ARG A 97 -16.12 3.54 5.85
CA ARG A 97 -16.35 2.95 4.52
C ARG A 97 -15.18 2.09 4.02
N SER A 98 -14.36 1.54 4.92
CA SER A 98 -13.48 0.41 4.56
C SER A 98 -14.25 -0.92 4.38
N CYS A 99 -15.57 -0.92 4.55
CA CYS A 99 -16.46 -2.03 4.20
C CYS A 99 -17.44 -1.57 3.11
N LEU A 100 -17.17 -1.89 1.86
CA LEU A 100 -18.23 -2.04 0.86
C LEU A 100 -18.46 -3.55 0.72
N HIS A 101 -19.59 -3.98 1.29
CA HIS A 101 -20.22 -5.29 1.09
C HIS A 101 -20.90 -5.30 -0.28
#